data_AF-A0A1G7VX70-F1
#
_entry.id   AF-A0A1G7VX70-F1
#
_cell.length_a   1.000
_cell.length_b   1.000
_cell.length_c   1.000
_cell.angle_alpha   90.00
_cell.angle_beta   90.00
_cell.angle_gamma   90.00
#
_symmetry.space_group_name_H-M   'P 1'
#
loop_
_entity.id
_entity.type
_entity.pdbx_description
1 polymer ?
#
loop_
_entity_poly.entity_id
_entity_poly.type
_entity_poly.pdbx_seq_one_letter_code
_entity_poly.pdbx_strand_id
1 'polypeptide(L)' 'DYYIRGYDVRNGKTVWKARLPAGGQATPMSYVSDKTGKQYVVVMAGGHGSLGTKMGDSLVAFALPDEAVKEAGKTK' A
#
# COMPACT_ATOMS: atom_id res chain seq x y z
N ASP A 1 3.04 13.36 -5.89
CA ASP A 1 3.69 13.49 -4.56
C ASP A 1 4.28 12.17 -4.03
N TYR A 2 4.15 11.06 -4.78
CA TYR A 2 4.79 9.78 -4.48
C TYR A 2 4.29 9.14 -3.18
N TYR A 3 2.97 9.12 -2.95
CA TYR A 3 2.38 8.40 -1.82
C TYR A 3 1.30 7.42 -2.28
N ILE A 4 1.27 6.25 -1.65
CA ILE A 4 0.05 5.46 -1.54
C ILE A 4 -0.71 5.92 -0.29
N ARG A 5 -2.04 5.93 -0.35
CA ARG A 5 -2.90 6.41 0.72
C ARG A 5 -4.06 5.46 0.96
N GLY A 6 -4.41 5.29 2.24
CA GLY A 6 -5.66 4.68 2.68
C GLY A 6 -6.60 5.78 3.18
N TYR A 7 -7.86 5.70 2.77
CA TYR A 7 -8.91 6.63 3.15
C TYR A 7 -10.05 5.89 3.86
N ASP A 8 -10.68 6.53 4.84
CA ASP A 8 -11.96 6.08 5.36
C ASP A 8 -13.06 6.34 4.31
N VAL A 9 -13.72 5.28 3.87
CA VAL A 9 -14.72 5.33 2.80
C VAL A 9 -15.96 6.16 3.16
N ARG A 10 -16.20 6.43 4.45
CA ARG A 10 -17.40 7.15 4.92
C ARG A 10 -17.23 8.66 4.87
N ASN A 11 -16.00 9.15 5.02
CA ASN A 11 -15.73 10.58 5.18
C ASN A 11 -14.53 11.09 4.35
N GLY A 12 -13.83 10.23 3.62
CA GLY A 12 -12.68 10.59 2.79
C GLY A 12 -11.42 11.00 3.57
N LYS A 13 -11.41 10.88 4.90
CA LYS A 13 -10.24 11.21 5.71
C LYS A 13 -9.12 10.21 5.43
N THR A 14 -7.91 10.72 5.18
CA THR A 14 -6.71 9.87 5.11
C THR A 14 -6.43 9.26 6.47
N VAL A 15 -6.41 7.93 6.54
CA VAL A 15 -6.11 7.15 7.76
C VAL A 15 -4.70 6.56 7.75
N TRP A 16 -4.11 6.42 6.56
CA TRP A 16 -2.75 5.92 6.39
C TRP A 16 -2.11 6.47 5.11
N LYS A 17 -0.79 6.63 5.10
CA LYS A 17 -0.01 6.94 3.91
C LYS A 17 1.40 6.37 4.00
N ALA A 18 2.00 6.02 2.86
CA ALA A 18 3.41 5.64 2.79
C ALA A 18 4.08 6.23 1.54
N ARG A 19 5.35 6.63 1.70
CA ARG A 19 6.15 7.21 0.61
C ARG A 19 6.56 6.10 -0.36
N LEU A 20 6.42 6.38 -1.65
CA LEU A 20 6.89 5.56 -2.74
C LEU A 20 8.23 6.09 -3.28
N PRO A 21 9.12 5.20 -3.76
CA PRO A 21 10.44 5.59 -4.28
C PRO A 21 10.37 6.33 -5.62
N ALA A 22 9.24 6.20 -6.34
CA ALA A 22 8.96 6.73 -7.67
C ALA A 22 7.45 7.01 -7.85
N GLY A 23 7.01 7.37 -9.06
CA GLY A 23 5.59 7.57 -9.38
C GLY A 23 4.75 6.30 -9.21
N GLY A 24 3.72 6.35 -8.36
CA GLY A 24 2.77 5.25 -8.12
C GLY A 24 1.50 5.38 -8.96
N GLN A 25 1.62 5.29 -10.29
CA GLN A 25 0.48 5.47 -11.21
C GLN A 25 -0.35 4.19 -11.42
N ALA A 26 0.20 3.03 -11.03
CA ALA A 26 -0.50 1.76 -11.13
C ALA A 26 -1.60 1.64 -10.07
N THR A 27 -2.70 0.97 -10.44
CA THR A 27 -3.75 0.59 -9.48
C THR A 27 -3.18 -0.39 -8.44
N PRO A 28 -3.27 -0.09 -7.13
CA PRO A 28 -2.88 -1.04 -6.10
C PRO A 28 -3.80 -2.28 -6.10
N MET A 29 -3.28 -3.42 -5.66
CA MET A 29 -4.07 -4.62 -5.42
C MET A 29 -3.80 -5.20 -4.03
N SER A 30 -4.65 -6.12 -3.57
CA SER A 30 -4.48 -6.80 -2.29
C SER A 30 -4.76 -8.30 -2.40
N TYR A 31 -4.06 -9.09 -1.59
CA TYR A 31 -4.25 -10.53 -1.46
C TYR A 31 -3.85 -11.01 -0.07
N VAL A 32 -4.30 -12.21 0.33
CA VAL A 32 -3.84 -12.89 1.55
C VAL A 32 -2.78 -13.92 1.16
N SER A 33 -1.63 -13.91 1.82
CA SER A 33 -0.58 -14.90 1.55
C SER A 33 -0.84 -16.18 2.33
N ASP A 34 -0.92 -17.32 1.64
CA ASP A 34 -1.03 -18.63 2.29
C ASP A 34 0.20 -19.00 3.14
N LYS A 35 1.36 -18.37 2.89
CA LYS A 35 2.61 -18.62 3.63
C LYS A 35 2.66 -17.89 4.98
N THR A 36 2.13 -16.67 5.04
CA THR A 36 2.22 -15.83 6.24
C THR A 36 0.87 -15.60 6.92
N GLY A 37 -0.23 -15.93 6.25
CA GLY A 37 -1.60 -15.63 6.69
C GLY A 37 -1.96 -14.15 6.68
N LYS A 38 -1.07 -13.25 6.23
CA LYS A 38 -1.28 -11.80 6.25
C LYS A 38 -1.89 -11.30 4.95
N GLN A 39 -2.73 -10.27 5.07
CA GLN A 39 -3.15 -9.46 3.92
C GLN A 39 -2.02 -8.50 3.52
N TYR A 40 -1.70 -8.49 2.23
CA TYR A 40 -0.76 -7.57 1.61
C TYR A 40 -1.49 -6.58 0.73
N VAL A 41 -1.01 -5.34 0.70
CA VAL A 41 -1.34 -4.35 -0.31
C VAL A 41 -0.09 -4.10 -1.14
N VAL A 42 -0.18 -4.23 -2.46
CA VAL A 42 0.96 -4.11 -3.37
C VAL A 42 0.72 -3.06 -4.44
N VAL A 43 1.77 -2.33 -4.81
CA VAL A 43 1.73 -1.29 -5.84
C VAL A 43 3.05 -1.22 -6.61
N MET A 44 2.97 -1.03 -7.92
CA MET A 44 4.12 -0.72 -8.76
C MET A 44 4.42 0.78 -8.73
N ALA A 45 5.63 1.13 -8.32
CA ALA A 45 6.18 2.48 -8.37
C ALA A 45 7.14 2.59 -9.56
N GLY A 46 6.59 2.73 -10.77
CA GLY A 46 7.38 2.85 -12.01
C GLY A 46 7.69 4.30 -12.40
N GLY A 47 6.82 5.25 -12.06
CA GLY A 47 6.87 6.57 -12.67
C GLY A 47 6.77 6.54 -14.21
N HIS A 48 6.56 7.71 -14.79
CA HIS A 48 6.51 7.90 -16.22
C HIS A 48 6.99 9.31 -16.57
N GLY A 49 7.91 9.41 -17.52
CA GLY A 49 8.56 10.67 -17.90
C GLY A 49 7.57 11.72 -18.42
N SER A 50 6.60 11.33 -19.24
CA SER A 50 5.56 12.25 -19.74
C SER A 50 4.64 12.79 -18.65
N LEU A 51 4.59 12.13 -17.48
CA LEU A 51 3.82 12.58 -16.32
C LEU A 51 4.65 13.42 -15.34
N GLY A 52 5.91 13.72 -15.68
CA GLY A 52 6.80 14.51 -14.83
C GLY A 52 7.13 13.85 -13.48
N THR A 53 6.88 12.54 -13.34
CA THR A 53 7.15 11.81 -12.11
C THR A 53 8.55 11.25 -12.08
N LYS A 54 9.13 11.13 -10.88
CA LYS A 54 10.38 10.42 -10.66
C LYS A 54 10.26 9.00 -11.23
N MET A 55 11.18 8.66 -12.13
CA MET A 55 11.32 7.32 -12.70
C MET A 55 11.76 6.32 -11.63
N GLY A 56 11.31 5.08 -11.79
CA GLY A 56 11.73 3.94 -10.99
C GLY A 56 11.19 2.66 -11.58
N ASP A 57 11.46 1.55 -10.92
CA ASP A 57 10.83 0.27 -11.23
C ASP A 57 10.88 -0.57 -9.96
N SER A 58 9.89 -0.39 -9.10
CA SER A 58 9.87 -1.05 -7.79
C SER A 58 8.47 -1.52 -7.45
N LEU A 59 8.35 -2.81 -7.15
CA LEU A 59 7.18 -3.35 -6.50
C LEU A 59 7.30 -3.15 -4.99
N VAL A 60 6.32 -2.46 -4.40
CA VAL A 60 6.27 -2.21 -2.97
C VAL A 60 5.11 -2.97 -2.36
N ALA A 61 5.36 -3.72 -1.29
CA ALA A 61 4.35 -4.48 -0.56
C ALA A 61 4.26 -4.01 0.90
N PHE A 62 3.03 -3.81 1.37
CA PHE A 62 2.72 -3.39 2.74
C PHE A 62 1.87 -4.46 3.42
N ALA A 63 2.16 -4.72 4.69
CA ALA A 63 1.34 -5.56 5.57
C ALA A 63 1.39 -4.99 6.99
N LEU A 64 0.40 -5.33 7.81
CA LEU A 64 0.44 -5.00 9.23
C LEU A 64 1.56 -5.78 9.95
N PRO A 65 2.17 -5.19 10.99
CA PRO A 65 3.12 -5.90 11.84
C PRO A 65 2.44 -7.06 12.56
N ASP A 66 3.20 -8.08 12.95
CA ASP A 66 2.68 -9.31 13.56
C ASP A 66 1.85 -9.04 14.83
N GLU A 67 2.25 -8.05 15.61
CA GLU A 67 1.58 -7.68 16.85
C GLU A 67 0.18 -7.13 16.58
N ALA A 68 0.03 -6.28 15.55
CA ALA A 68 -1.24 -5.68 15.18
C ALA A 68 -2.24 -6.71 14.61
N VAL A 69 -1.75 -7.71 13.88
CA VAL A 69 -2.59 -8.79 13.36
C VAL A 69 -3.16 -9.65 14.51
N LYS A 70 -2.36 -9.93 15.52
CA LYS A 70 -2.79 -10.70 16.71
C LYS A 70 -3.85 -9.95 17.51
N GLU A 71 -3.74 -8.63 17.65
CA GLU A 71 -4.72 -7.81 18.35
C GLU A 71 -6.08 -7.82 17.62
N ALA A 72 -6.08 -7.64 16.29
CA ALA A 72 -7.29 -7.68 15.48
C ALA A 72 -8.01 -9.05 15.50
N GLY A 73 -7.26 -10.14 15.72
CA GLY A 73 -7.82 -11.48 15.85
C GLY A 73 -8.49 -11.77 17.20
N LYS A 74 -8.19 -10.99 18.26
CA LYS A 74 -8.79 -11.16 19.60
C LYS A 74 -10.17 -10.52 19.73
N THR A 75 -10.52 -9.63 18.82
CA THR A 75 -11.79 -8.90 18.81
C THR A 75 -12.88 -9.61 17.99
N LYS A 76 -12.61 -10.84 17.53
CA LYS A 76 -13.57 -11.70 16.84
C LYS A 76 -14.12 -12.78 17.75
#